data_AF-A0A3M9XQT7-F1
#
_entry.id   AF-A0A3M9XQT7-F1
#
_cell.length_a   1.000
_cell.length_b   1.000
_cell.length_c   1.000
_cell.angle_alpha   90.00
_cell.angle_beta   90.00
_cell.angle_gamma   90.00
#
_symmetry.space_group_name_H-M   'P 1'
#
loop_
_entity.id
_entity.type
_entity.pdbx_description
1 polymer ?
#
loop_
_entity_poly.entity_id
_entity_poly.type
_entity_poly.pdbx_seq_one_letter_code
_entity_poly.pdbx_strand_id
1 'polypeptide(L)'
;MSAAFILLAIVLSAFAAFKLFEIFLAIDLDRLAKRAKWSGKFFSTTRDIISNDILPLEMIETLAFWNDAVADKSVPFLLAMALKNRQKKLLSSSKSKRSYKVDEERVFLQNNPEIADKYLDAIVYAITTIGYSHWLWGPAIRMTVADMCIENKKQRVEGFSRAVQREVRVSKHHTELASACCAT
;
A
#
# COMPACT_ATOMS: atom_id res chain seq x y z
N MET A 1 -4.51 -46.30 33.42
CA MET A 1 -5.03 -44.92 33.49
C MET A 1 -6.48 -44.99 33.94
N SER A 2 -6.87 -44.29 35.01
CA SER A 2 -8.26 -44.32 35.50
C SER A 2 -9.19 -43.52 34.58
N ALA A 3 -10.43 -43.98 34.39
CA ALA A 3 -11.44 -43.35 33.54
C ALA A 3 -11.69 -41.86 33.89
N ALA A 4 -11.46 -41.47 35.14
CA ALA A 4 -11.52 -40.08 35.60
C ALA A 4 -10.48 -39.18 34.92
N PHE A 5 -9.27 -39.69 34.67
CA PHE A 5 -8.22 -38.93 33.96
C PHE A 5 -8.56 -38.74 32.48
N ILE A 6 -9.20 -39.73 31.85
CA ILE A 6 -9.64 -39.62 30.46
C ILE A 6 -10.76 -38.58 30.34
N LEU A 7 -11.75 -38.61 31.24
CA LEU A 7 -12.81 -37.60 31.31
C LEU A 7 -12.25 -36.19 31.54
N LEU A 8 -11.31 -36.04 32.48
CA LEU A 8 -10.65 -34.77 32.74
C LEU A 8 -9.88 -34.27 31.51
N ALA A 9 -9.15 -35.15 30.82
CA ALA A 9 -8.44 -34.81 29.59
C ALA A 9 -9.40 -34.33 28.49
N ILE A 10 -10.53 -35.00 28.30
CA ILE A 10 -11.56 -34.61 27.32
C ILE A 10 -12.13 -33.22 27.66
N VAL A 11 -12.48 -32.98 28.93
CA VAL A 11 -13.01 -31.67 29.37
C VAL A 11 -11.98 -30.57 29.16
N LEU A 12 -10.71 -30.81 29.50
CA LEU A 12 -9.63 -29.85 29.28
C LEU A 12 -9.39 -29.60 27.78
N SER A 13 -9.41 -30.63 26.94
CA SER A 13 -9.29 -30.49 25.48
C SER A 13 -10.48 -29.72 24.87
N ALA A 14 -11.70 -29.98 25.33
CA ALA A 14 -12.88 -29.25 24.89
C ALA A 14 -12.82 -27.77 25.30
N PHE A 15 -12.39 -27.49 26.53
CA PHE A 15 -12.19 -26.12 27.01
C PHE A 15 -11.10 -25.39 26.22
N ALA A 16 -9.96 -26.06 25.95
CA ALA A 16 -8.89 -25.50 25.13
C ALA A 16 -9.36 -25.22 23.68
N ALA A 17 -10.09 -26.15 23.07
CA ALA A 17 -10.67 -25.96 21.74
C ALA A 17 -11.64 -24.77 21.70
N PHE A 18 -12.50 -24.63 22.71
CA PHE A 18 -13.40 -23.49 22.84
C PHE A 18 -12.65 -22.16 22.96
N LYS A 19 -11.60 -22.10 23.79
CA LYS A 19 -10.77 -20.88 23.92
C LYS A 19 -10.03 -20.53 22.63
N LEU A 20 -9.51 -21.51 21.90
CA LEU A 20 -8.90 -21.28 20.59
C LEU A 20 -9.93 -20.76 19.58
N PHE A 21 -11.15 -21.28 19.62
CA PHE A 21 -12.24 -20.82 18.76
C PHE A 21 -12.64 -19.37 19.07
N GLU A 22 -12.77 -18.99 20.35
CA GLU A 22 -13.04 -17.59 20.76
C GLU A 22 -11.96 -16.64 20.23
N ILE A 23 -10.69 -17.00 20.38
CA ILE A 23 -9.56 -16.19 19.90
C ILE A 23 -9.61 -16.05 18.37
N PHE A 24 -9.82 -17.15 17.66
CA PHE A 24 -9.93 -17.14 16.21
C PHE A 24 -11.08 -16.24 15.73
N LEU A 25 -12.24 -16.34 16.39
CA LEU A 25 -13.42 -15.55 16.05
C LEU A 25 -13.18 -14.06 16.30
N ALA A 26 -12.53 -13.70 17.41
CA ALA A 26 -12.16 -12.30 17.68
C ALA A 26 -11.21 -11.74 16.62
N ILE A 27 -10.21 -12.52 16.20
CA ILE A 27 -9.28 -12.13 15.13
C ILE A 27 -10.01 -11.96 13.79
N ASP A 28 -10.93 -12.87 13.46
CA ASP A 28 -11.67 -12.81 12.21
C ASP A 28 -12.66 -11.62 12.18
N LEU A 29 -13.31 -11.33 13.30
CA LEU A 29 -14.16 -10.15 13.45
C LEU A 29 -13.36 -8.85 13.30
N ASP A 30 -12.20 -8.73 13.94
CA ASP A 30 -11.31 -7.58 13.76
C ASP A 30 -10.84 -7.44 12.30
N ARG A 31 -10.52 -8.55 11.64
CA ARG A 31 -10.16 -8.58 10.21
C ARG A 31 -11.32 -8.05 9.35
N LEU A 32 -12.55 -8.50 9.59
CA LEU A 32 -13.73 -8.07 8.84
C LEU A 32 -14.06 -6.59 9.11
N ALA A 33 -13.95 -6.13 10.35
CA ALA A 33 -14.11 -4.72 10.70
C ALA A 33 -13.08 -3.85 9.97
N LYS A 34 -11.81 -4.28 9.93
CA LYS A 34 -10.76 -3.61 9.17
C LYS A 34 -11.06 -3.63 7.67
N ARG A 35 -11.54 -4.75 7.12
CA ARG A 35 -11.96 -4.82 5.71
C ARG A 35 -13.01 -3.76 5.40
N ALA A 36 -14.07 -3.67 6.20
CA ALA A 36 -15.15 -2.70 6.02
C ALA A 36 -14.64 -1.25 6.10
N LYS A 37 -13.74 -0.97 7.06
CA LYS A 37 -13.11 0.35 7.19
C LYS A 37 -12.32 0.74 5.94
N TRP A 38 -11.47 -0.15 5.44
CA TRP A 38 -10.61 0.16 4.29
C TRP A 38 -11.38 0.18 2.98
N SER A 39 -12.40 -0.67 2.82
CA SER A 39 -13.29 -0.59 1.66
C SER A 39 -14.05 0.73 1.65
N GLY A 40 -14.58 1.17 2.80
CA GLY A 40 -15.26 2.46 2.92
C GLY A 40 -14.38 3.63 2.49
N LYS A 41 -13.11 3.63 2.94
CA LYS A 41 -12.11 4.62 2.50
C LYS A 41 -11.84 4.57 1.00
N PHE A 42 -11.67 3.37 0.43
CA PHE A 42 -11.47 3.21 -1.01
C PHE A 42 -12.63 3.81 -1.79
N PHE A 43 -13.88 3.48 -1.44
CA PHE A 43 -15.06 3.99 -2.12
C PHE A 43 -15.21 5.51 -2.00
N SER A 44 -15.02 6.07 -0.80
CA SER A 44 -15.12 7.52 -0.62
C SER A 44 -14.05 8.26 -1.42
N THR A 45 -12.79 7.83 -1.33
CA THR A 45 -11.69 8.48 -2.04
C THR A 45 -11.83 8.33 -3.56
N THR A 46 -12.25 7.16 -4.04
CA THR A 46 -12.50 6.93 -5.47
C THR A 46 -13.62 7.82 -6.00
N ARG A 47 -14.72 7.96 -5.25
CA ARG A 47 -15.80 8.88 -5.60
C ARG A 47 -15.33 10.32 -5.69
N ASP A 48 -14.53 10.76 -4.72
CA ASP A 48 -13.98 12.12 -4.70
C ASP A 48 -13.04 12.38 -5.90
N ILE A 49 -12.27 11.37 -6.32
CA ILE A 49 -11.39 11.44 -7.50
C ILE A 49 -12.22 11.54 -8.78
N ILE A 50 -13.15 10.60 -8.98
CA ILE A 50 -13.97 10.50 -10.21
C ILE A 50 -14.88 11.71 -10.39
N SER A 51 -15.25 12.40 -9.30
CA SER A 51 -16.03 13.65 -9.38
C SER A 51 -15.25 14.82 -10.03
N ASN A 52 -13.97 14.65 -10.38
CA ASN A 52 -13.21 15.60 -11.18
C ASN A 52 -13.26 15.22 -12.66
N ASP A 53 -13.78 16.12 -13.51
CA ASP A 53 -14.01 15.90 -14.96
C ASP A 53 -12.73 15.77 -15.82
N ILE A 54 -11.55 15.84 -15.21
CA ILE A 54 -10.26 15.93 -15.91
C ILE A 54 -9.49 14.60 -15.84
N LEU A 55 -10.06 13.53 -15.25
CA LEU A 55 -9.33 12.28 -15.09
C LEU A 55 -9.09 11.57 -16.43
N PRO A 56 -7.84 11.13 -16.73
CA PRO A 56 -7.56 10.27 -17.87
C PRO A 56 -8.35 8.95 -17.81
N LEU A 57 -8.77 8.45 -18.97
CA LEU A 57 -9.55 7.21 -19.08
C LEU A 57 -8.82 6.02 -18.44
N GLU A 58 -7.51 5.89 -18.65
CA GLU A 58 -6.68 4.81 -18.10
C GLU A 58 -6.74 4.75 -16.56
N MET A 59 -6.82 5.90 -15.90
CA MET A 59 -6.94 5.96 -14.44
C MET A 59 -8.33 5.54 -13.97
N ILE A 60 -9.37 5.89 -14.72
CA ILE A 60 -10.75 5.48 -14.45
C ILE A 60 -10.88 3.96 -14.61
N GLU A 61 -10.33 3.39 -15.68
CA GLU A 61 -10.28 1.94 -15.91
C GLU A 61 -9.51 1.22 -14.80
N THR A 62 -8.41 1.80 -14.34
CA THR A 62 -7.65 1.25 -13.21
C THR A 62 -8.48 1.23 -11.92
N LEU A 63 -9.18 2.32 -11.60
CA LEU A 63 -10.07 2.38 -10.43
C LEU A 63 -11.24 1.39 -10.55
N ALA A 64 -11.81 1.23 -11.74
CA ALA A 64 -12.85 0.25 -12.02
C ALA A 64 -12.33 -1.20 -11.82
N PHE A 65 -11.13 -1.51 -12.32
CA PHE A 65 -10.49 -2.79 -12.07
C PHE A 65 -10.35 -3.09 -10.58
N TRP A 66 -9.87 -2.12 -9.79
CA TRP A 66 -9.70 -2.32 -8.35
C TRP A 66 -11.01 -2.47 -7.60
N ASN A 67 -12.06 -1.78 -8.06
CA ASN A 67 -13.40 -1.95 -7.52
C ASN A 67 -13.89 -3.40 -7.63
N ASP A 68 -13.74 -3.99 -8.81
CA ASP A 68 -14.13 -5.38 -9.04
C ASP A 68 -13.21 -6.34 -8.28
N ALA A 69 -11.91 -6.03 -8.24
CA ALA A 69 -10.91 -6.85 -7.57
C ALA A 69 -11.10 -6.93 -6.04
N VAL A 70 -11.67 -5.90 -5.40
CA VAL A 70 -11.99 -5.90 -3.96
C VAL A 70 -13.12 -6.88 -3.60
N ALA A 71 -14.02 -7.15 -4.56
CA ALA A 71 -15.13 -8.08 -4.40
C ALA A 71 -14.76 -9.53 -4.78
N ASP A 72 -13.76 -9.72 -5.65
CA ASP A 72 -13.36 -11.02 -6.14
C ASP A 72 -12.55 -11.84 -5.10
N LYS A 73 -12.96 -13.09 -4.89
CA LYS A 73 -12.34 -14.04 -3.97
C LYS A 73 -11.02 -14.62 -4.49
N SER A 74 -10.78 -14.58 -5.79
CA SER A 74 -9.57 -15.12 -6.44
C SER A 74 -8.38 -14.17 -6.37
N VAL A 75 -8.65 -12.87 -6.34
CA VAL A 75 -7.65 -11.80 -6.40
C VAL A 75 -6.62 -11.83 -5.27
N PRO A 76 -6.94 -12.14 -4.00
CA PRO A 76 -5.94 -12.17 -2.93
C PRO A 76 -4.77 -13.12 -3.24
N PHE A 77 -5.04 -14.29 -3.81
CA PHE A 77 -3.99 -15.23 -4.20
C PHE A 77 -3.13 -14.65 -5.33
N LEU A 78 -3.76 -14.18 -6.42
CA LEU A 78 -3.06 -13.63 -7.57
C LEU A 78 -2.19 -12.43 -7.19
N LEU A 79 -2.72 -11.55 -6.34
CA LEU A 79 -2.04 -10.37 -5.83
C LEU A 79 -0.84 -10.74 -4.96
N ALA A 80 -0.99 -11.70 -4.03
CA ALA A 80 0.12 -12.19 -3.23
C ALA A 80 1.25 -12.78 -4.09
N MET A 81 0.90 -13.55 -5.13
CA MET A 81 1.87 -14.11 -6.07
C MET A 81 2.58 -13.04 -6.90
N ALA A 82 1.84 -12.04 -7.40
CA ALA A 82 2.39 -10.92 -8.14
C ALA A 82 3.37 -10.09 -7.27
N LEU A 83 2.99 -9.80 -6.02
CA LEU A 83 3.81 -9.07 -5.07
C LEU A 83 5.09 -9.84 -4.70
N LYS A 84 4.98 -11.14 -4.42
CA LYS A 84 6.14 -12.01 -4.14
C LYS A 84 7.10 -12.07 -5.32
N ASN A 85 6.59 -12.20 -6.54
CA ASN A 85 7.41 -12.20 -7.75
C ASN A 85 8.10 -10.86 -7.99
N ARG A 86 7.41 -9.74 -7.70
CA ARG A 86 7.98 -8.40 -7.79
C ARG A 86 9.11 -8.19 -6.77
N GLN A 87 8.91 -8.63 -5.53
CA GLN A 87 9.94 -8.55 -4.49
C GLN A 87 11.18 -9.37 -4.89
N LYS A 88 10.99 -10.58 -5.43
CA LYS A 88 12.09 -11.41 -5.96
C LYS A 88 12.85 -10.69 -7.08
N LYS A 89 12.14 -10.05 -8.01
CA LYS A 89 12.73 -9.26 -9.10
C LYS A 89 13.51 -8.04 -8.62
N LEU A 90 13.09 -7.40 -7.52
CA LEU A 90 13.80 -6.24 -6.94
C LEU A 90 15.06 -6.66 -6.20
N LEU A 91 15.04 -7.81 -5.52
CA LEU A 91 16.18 -8.37 -4.78
C LEU A 91 17.23 -8.99 -5.72
N SER A 92 16.80 -9.62 -6.82
CA SER A 92 17.70 -9.97 -7.91
C SER A 92 18.05 -8.70 -8.67
N SER A 93 19.26 -8.17 -8.49
CA SER A 93 19.80 -6.92 -9.08
C SER A 93 19.81 -6.80 -10.62
N SER A 94 18.96 -7.55 -11.32
CA SER A 94 18.64 -7.36 -12.72
C SER A 94 18.00 -5.98 -12.90
N LYS A 95 18.81 -5.03 -13.37
CA LYS A 95 18.37 -3.77 -13.97
C LYS A 95 17.40 -4.08 -15.11
N SER A 96 16.14 -4.33 -14.78
CA SER A 96 15.07 -4.34 -15.76
C SER A 96 15.08 -2.94 -16.38
N LYS A 97 15.45 -2.86 -17.66
CA LYS A 97 15.23 -1.68 -18.48
C LYS A 97 13.72 -1.44 -18.47
N ARG A 98 13.24 -0.62 -17.54
CA ARG A 98 11.91 -0.05 -17.59
C ARG A 98 11.86 0.69 -18.92
N SER A 99 11.15 0.13 -19.90
CA SER A 99 10.80 0.84 -21.11
C SER A 99 9.95 2.01 -20.64
N TYR A 100 10.54 3.20 -20.63
CA TYR A 100 9.82 4.45 -20.39
C TYR A 100 8.99 4.73 -21.65
N LYS A 101 7.84 4.06 -21.79
CA LYS A 101 6.73 4.76 -22.43
C LYS A 101 6.40 5.93 -21.50
N VAL A 102 6.24 7.10 -22.08
CA VAL A 102 5.74 8.28 -21.36
C VAL A 102 4.31 7.92 -20.96
N ASP A 103 4.11 7.43 -19.74
CA ASP A 103 2.78 7.21 -19.17
C ASP A 103 2.08 8.57 -19.11
N GLU A 104 1.02 8.73 -19.89
CA GLU A 104 0.15 9.91 -19.84
C GLU A 104 -0.40 10.09 -18.41
N GLU A 105 -0.71 8.97 -17.73
CA GLU A 105 -1.01 8.91 -16.29
C GLU A 105 0.08 9.60 -15.45
N ARG A 106 1.36 9.27 -15.68
CA ARG A 106 2.46 9.84 -14.90
C ARG A 106 2.59 11.35 -15.11
N VAL A 107 2.47 11.81 -16.36
CA VAL A 107 2.55 13.25 -16.67
C VAL A 107 1.37 13.98 -16.02
N PHE A 108 0.17 13.41 -16.11
CA PHE A 108 -1.02 13.96 -15.48
C PHE A 108 -0.88 14.07 -13.95
N LEU A 109 -0.41 13.01 -13.29
CA LEU A 109 -0.20 12.99 -11.85
C LEU A 109 0.90 13.96 -11.39
N GLN A 110 1.93 14.21 -12.22
CA GLN A 110 2.95 15.22 -11.92
C GLN A 110 2.39 16.65 -12.00
N ASN A 111 1.47 16.90 -12.92
CA ASN A 111 0.82 18.20 -13.08
C ASN A 111 -0.30 18.45 -12.04
N ASN A 112 -0.84 17.40 -11.44
CA ASN A 112 -1.94 17.46 -10.46
C ASN A 112 -1.59 16.70 -9.16
N PRO A 113 -0.68 17.24 -8.33
CA PRO A 113 -0.16 16.53 -7.15
C PRO A 113 -1.24 16.15 -6.12
N GLU A 114 -2.29 16.97 -5.97
CA GLU A 114 -3.40 16.67 -5.05
C GLU A 114 -4.22 15.45 -5.50
N ILE A 115 -4.43 15.31 -6.82
CA ILE A 115 -5.11 14.15 -7.40
C ILE A 115 -4.20 12.92 -7.32
N ALA A 116 -2.89 13.10 -7.50
CA ALA A 116 -1.91 12.03 -7.39
C ALA A 116 -1.89 11.38 -6.01
N ASP A 117 -1.87 12.17 -4.94
CA ASP A 117 -1.87 11.62 -3.58
C ASP A 117 -3.19 10.90 -3.28
N LYS A 118 -4.35 11.46 -3.67
CA LYS A 118 -5.65 10.79 -3.51
C LYS A 118 -5.73 9.49 -4.30
N TYR A 119 -5.26 9.49 -5.54
CA TYR A 119 -5.25 8.30 -6.39
C TYR A 119 -4.38 7.20 -5.80
N LEU A 120 -3.15 7.53 -5.40
CA LEU A 120 -2.27 6.56 -4.73
C LEU A 120 -2.89 6.01 -3.44
N ASP A 121 -3.50 6.87 -2.63
CA ASP A 121 -4.23 6.45 -1.43
C ASP A 121 -5.38 5.49 -1.77
N ALA A 122 -6.16 5.77 -2.81
CA ALA A 122 -7.24 4.89 -3.26
C ALA A 122 -6.70 3.50 -3.63
N ILE A 123 -5.61 3.44 -4.42
CA ILE A 123 -4.97 2.16 -4.78
C ILE A 123 -4.47 1.41 -3.54
N VAL A 124 -3.84 2.12 -2.59
CA VAL A 124 -3.40 1.52 -1.31
C VAL A 124 -4.59 1.00 -0.51
N TYR A 125 -5.70 1.72 -0.45
CA TYR A 125 -6.90 1.29 0.25
C TYR A 125 -7.54 0.06 -0.41
N ALA A 126 -7.57 -0.01 -1.75
CA ALA A 126 -8.03 -1.19 -2.48
C ALA A 126 -7.18 -2.42 -2.15
N ILE A 127 -5.85 -2.32 -2.28
CA ILE A 127 -4.93 -3.43 -2.00
C ILE A 127 -5.02 -3.85 -0.53
N THR A 128 -5.14 -2.89 0.40
CA THR A 128 -5.31 -3.17 1.83
C THR A 128 -6.62 -3.88 2.11
N THR A 129 -7.70 -3.48 1.45
CA THR A 129 -9.02 -4.14 1.54
C THR A 129 -8.95 -5.58 1.07
N ILE A 130 -8.32 -5.84 -0.09
CA ILE A 130 -8.03 -7.19 -0.58
C ILE A 130 -7.19 -7.94 0.45
N GLY A 131 -6.18 -7.29 1.03
CA GLY A 131 -5.36 -7.82 2.10
C GLY A 131 -6.15 -8.19 3.35
N TYR A 132 -7.28 -7.56 3.67
CA TYR A 132 -8.16 -7.99 4.77
C TYR A 132 -9.27 -8.96 4.33
N SER A 133 -9.45 -9.21 3.03
CA SER A 133 -10.50 -10.13 2.53
C SER A 133 -10.20 -11.61 2.77
N HIS A 134 -8.92 -11.98 2.88
CA HIS A 134 -8.48 -13.38 3.00
C HIS A 134 -7.54 -13.60 4.19
N TRP A 135 -7.76 -14.68 4.96
CA TRP A 135 -7.00 -14.97 6.17
C TRP A 135 -5.57 -15.46 5.89
N LEU A 136 -5.38 -16.34 4.88
CA LEU A 136 -4.06 -16.90 4.51
C LEU A 136 -3.17 -15.91 3.73
N TRP A 137 -3.66 -15.36 2.62
CA TRP A 137 -2.87 -14.48 1.74
C TRP A 137 -2.83 -13.03 2.20
N GLY A 138 -3.82 -12.62 2.99
CA GLY A 138 -3.97 -11.27 3.46
C GLY A 138 -2.77 -10.70 4.23
N PRO A 139 -2.22 -11.43 5.24
CA PRO A 139 -1.03 -10.99 5.95
C PRO A 139 0.15 -10.66 5.03
N ALA A 140 0.42 -11.52 4.03
CA ALA A 140 1.51 -11.29 3.08
C ALA A 140 1.31 -10.00 2.29
N ILE A 141 0.10 -9.78 1.75
CA ILE A 141 -0.24 -8.55 1.02
C ILE A 141 -0.04 -7.33 1.91
N ARG A 142 -0.59 -7.34 3.14
CA ARG A 142 -0.51 -6.19 4.06
C ARG A 142 0.92 -5.85 4.47
N MET A 143 1.77 -6.86 4.69
CA MET A 143 3.19 -6.64 4.96
C MET A 143 3.88 -6.00 3.76
N THR A 144 3.65 -6.50 2.55
CA THR A 144 4.25 -5.90 1.34
C THR A 144 3.77 -4.47 1.11
N VAL A 145 2.49 -4.17 1.35
CA VAL A 145 1.98 -2.78 1.27
C VAL A 145 2.66 -1.89 2.31
N ALA A 146 2.81 -2.36 3.54
CA ALA A 146 3.49 -1.61 4.59
C ALA A 146 4.94 -1.31 4.20
N ASP A 147 5.67 -2.29 3.66
CA ASP A 147 7.04 -2.12 3.17
C ASP A 147 7.10 -1.07 2.04
N MET A 148 6.19 -1.15 1.06
CA MET A 148 6.11 -0.18 -0.04
C MET A 148 5.81 1.24 0.47
N CYS A 149 4.91 1.39 1.44
CA CYS A 149 4.60 2.68 2.05
C CYS A 149 5.81 3.26 2.81
N ILE A 150 6.53 2.42 3.56
CA ILE A 150 7.76 2.82 4.26
C ILE A 150 8.84 3.25 3.27
N GLU A 151 9.03 2.47 2.20
CA GLU A 151 10.02 2.76 1.16
C GLU A 151 9.69 4.07 0.43
N ASN A 152 8.43 4.28 0.03
CA ASN A 152 7.99 5.53 -0.58
C ASN A 152 8.19 6.73 0.35
N LYS A 153 7.88 6.58 1.65
CA LYS A 153 8.10 7.64 2.64
C LYS A 153 9.59 7.97 2.77
N LYS A 154 10.45 6.96 2.81
CA LYS A 154 11.91 7.13 2.85
C LYS A 154 12.42 7.86 1.61
N GLN A 155 11.97 7.47 0.41
CA GLN A 155 12.34 8.12 -0.84
C GLN A 155 11.89 9.59 -0.89
N ARG A 156 10.69 9.91 -0.39
CA ARG A 156 10.20 11.30 -0.30
C ARG A 156 11.09 12.15 0.63
N VAL A 157 11.48 11.62 1.80
CA VAL A 157 12.35 12.31 2.76
C VAL A 157 13.77 12.52 2.19
N GLU A 158 14.33 11.51 1.53
CA GLU A 158 15.65 11.62 0.88
C GLU A 158 15.63 12.61 -0.29
N GLY A 159 14.55 12.62 -1.07
CA GLY A 159 14.33 13.60 -2.15
C GLY A 159 14.26 15.04 -1.63
N PHE A 160 13.53 15.25 -0.53
CA PHE A 160 13.43 16.55 0.13
C PHE A 160 14.80 17.01 0.68
N SER A 161 15.52 16.14 1.38
CA SER A 161 16.87 16.44 1.89
C SER A 161 17.85 16.83 0.77
N ARG A 162 17.81 16.13 -0.37
CA ARG A 162 18.64 16.46 -1.54
C ARG A 162 18.23 17.78 -2.21
N ALA A 163 16.94 18.09 -2.25
CA ALA A 163 16.45 19.36 -2.79
C ALA A 163 16.90 20.54 -1.91
N VAL A 164 16.75 20.42 -0.59
CA VAL A 164 17.21 21.42 0.39
C VAL A 164 18.73 21.63 0.31
N GLN A 165 19.52 20.55 0.20
CA GLN A 165 20.97 20.66 0.05
C GLN A 165 21.39 21.37 -1.25
N ARG A 166 20.62 21.22 -2.33
CA ARG A 166 20.87 21.95 -3.59
C ARG A 166 20.54 23.43 -3.46
N GLU A 167 19.41 23.78 -2.87
CA GLU A 167 19.06 25.20 -2.63
C GLU A 167 20.07 25.91 -1.75
N VAL A 168 20.56 25.26 -0.67
CA VAL A 168 21.59 25.85 0.20
C VAL A 168 22.91 26.06 -0.55
N ARG A 169 23.31 25.14 -1.44
CA ARG A 169 24.51 25.33 -2.27
C ARG A 169 24.34 26.45 -3.29
N VAL A 170 23.19 26.53 -3.94
CA VAL A 170 22.88 27.58 -4.93
C VAL A 170 22.85 28.95 -4.24
N SER A 171 22.22 29.05 -3.08
CA SER A 171 22.20 30.27 -2.26
C SER A 171 23.61 30.72 -1.86
N LYS A 172 24.48 29.80 -1.41
CA LYS A 172 25.89 30.11 -1.10
C LYS A 172 26.67 30.61 -2.31
N HIS A 173 26.48 30.01 -3.47
CA HIS A 173 27.14 30.48 -4.69
C HIS A 173 26.65 31.85 -5.15
N HIS A 174 25.35 32.15 -4.98
CA HIS A 174 24.83 33.49 -5.26
C HIS A 174 25.35 34.55 -4.29
N THR A 175 25.51 34.25 -3.00
CA THR A 175 26.12 35.19 -2.05
C THR A 175 27.62 35.38 -2.29
N GLU A 176 28.36 34.34 -2.67
CA GLU A 176 29.77 34.44 -3.04
C GLU A 176 29.97 35.27 -4.32
N LEU A 177 29.13 35.08 -5.34
CA LEU A 177 29.17 35.88 -6.58
C LEU A 177 28.74 37.34 -6.35
N ALA A 178 27.72 37.57 -5.51
CA ALA A 178 27.31 38.92 -5.14
C ALA A 178 28.40 39.66 -4.34
N SER A 179 29.10 38.96 -3.44
CA SER A 179 30.25 39.51 -2.70
C SER A 179 31.43 39.83 -3.61
N ALA A 180 31.65 39.06 -4.69
CA ALA A 180 32.74 39.31 -5.63
C ALA A 180 32.45 40.52 -6.54
N CYS A 181 31.20 40.77 -6.92
CA CYS A 181 30.80 41.92 -7.74
C CYS A 181 30.77 43.26 -6.99
N CYS A 182 30.65 43.26 -5.66
CA CYS A 182 30.69 44.49 -4.85
C CYS A 182 32.11 44.91 -4.43
N ALA A 183 33.14 44.10 -4.73
CA ALA A 183 34.53 44.35 -4.36
C ALA A 183 35.38 44.99 -5.48
N THR A 184 34.75 45.40 -6.59
CA THR A 184 35.36 46.15 -7.71
C THR A 184 34.78 47.55 -7.78
#